data_AF-A0A7Y2PM85-F1
#
_entry.id   AF-A0A7Y2PM85-F1
#
_cell.length_a   1.000
_cell.length_b   1.000
_cell.length_c   1.000
_cell.angle_alpha   90.00
_cell.angle_beta   90.00
_cell.angle_gamma   90.00
#
_symmetry.space_group_name_H-M   'P 1'
#
loop_
_entity.id
_entity.type
_entity.pdbx_description
1 polymer ?
#
loop_
_entity_poly.entity_id
_entity_poly.type
_entity_poly.pdbx_seq_one_letter_code
_entity_poly.pdbx_strand_id
1 'polypeptide(L)'
;MGVFERNIILSAFMETVKLLSLLTIPMISLIIGYEIKFKRENLKVAILTVLLRNLLLVLLGLIINNFIFMKISHLDRLFQVALMTMFILPPPFIIPLYMKDDDNENKWFVSNVLAINTVSAIVLYVFIVSAYIRV
;
A
#
# COMPACT_ATOMS: atom_id res chain seq x y z
N MET A 1 -10.91 20.12 -23.00
CA MET A 1 -9.57 20.76 -22.95
C MET A 1 -9.66 21.90 -21.95
N GLY A 2 -9.19 21.64 -20.72
CA GLY A 2 -9.46 22.46 -19.53
C GLY A 2 -8.75 23.80 -19.53
N VAL A 3 -9.25 24.75 -18.75
CA VAL A 3 -8.70 26.12 -18.58
C VAL A 3 -7.19 26.12 -18.26
N PHE A 4 -6.69 25.05 -17.64
CA PHE A 4 -5.28 24.84 -17.28
C PHE A 4 -4.32 24.70 -18.47
N GLU A 5 -4.77 24.22 -19.64
CA GLU A 5 -3.90 24.03 -20.81
C GLU A 5 -3.72 25.29 -21.65
N ARG A 6 -4.59 26.31 -21.47
CA ARG A 6 -4.52 27.55 -22.25
C ARG A 6 -3.56 28.58 -21.68
N ASN A 7 -3.22 28.49 -20.39
CA ASN A 7 -2.34 29.45 -19.72
C ASN A 7 -1.00 28.78 -19.40
N ILE A 8 0.06 29.28 -20.03
CA ILE A 8 1.43 28.75 -19.93
C ILE A 8 1.88 28.66 -18.46
N ILE A 9 1.59 29.69 -17.65
CA ILE A 9 2.01 29.75 -16.24
C ILE A 9 1.30 28.66 -15.42
N LEU A 10 -0.01 28.50 -15.60
CA LEU A 10 -0.77 27.46 -14.90
C LEU A 10 -0.33 26.06 -15.32
N SER A 11 -0.04 25.86 -16.61
CA SER A 11 0.45 24.57 -17.10
C SER A 11 1.83 24.21 -16.52
N ALA A 12 2.76 25.18 -16.44
CA ALA A 12 4.07 24.99 -15.85
C ALA A 12 4.00 24.69 -14.34
N PHE A 13 3.10 25.37 -13.62
CA PHE A 13 2.85 25.09 -12.21
C PHE A 13 2.29 23.67 -12.01
N MET A 14 1.27 23.27 -12.79
CA MET A 14 0.69 21.93 -12.70
C MET A 14 1.70 20.83 -13.04
N GLU A 15 2.57 21.06 -14.03
CA GLU A 15 3.64 20.12 -14.35
C GLU A 15 4.66 20.01 -13.20
N THR A 16 4.99 21.13 -12.55
CA THR A 16 5.86 21.12 -11.36
C THR A 16 5.25 20.30 -10.23
N VAL A 17 3.95 20.51 -9.93
CA VAL A 17 3.22 19.73 -8.90
C VAL A 17 3.19 18.25 -9.27
N LYS A 18 2.98 17.92 -10.55
CA LYS A 18 2.97 16.54 -11.04
C LYS A 18 4.35 15.88 -10.87
N LEU A 19 5.43 16.57 -11.24
CA LEU A 19 6.80 16.06 -11.05
C LEU A 19 7.12 15.84 -9.57
N LEU A 20 6.73 16.77 -8.69
CA LEU A 20 6.88 16.61 -7.24
C LEU A 20 6.08 15.42 -6.72
N SER A 21 4.83 15.25 -7.18
CA SER A 21 3.99 14.11 -6.81
C SER A 21 4.63 12.77 -7.19
N LEU A 22 5.20 12.68 -8.39
CA LEU A 22 5.88 11.47 -8.87
C LEU A 22 7.11 11.10 -8.04
N LEU A 23 7.79 12.08 -7.41
CA LEU A 23 8.93 11.84 -6.53
C LEU A 23 8.54 11.31 -5.14
N THR A 24 7.29 11.47 -4.71
CA THR A 24 6.85 11.06 -3.37
C THR A 24 6.96 9.55 -3.16
N ILE A 25 6.54 8.75 -4.15
CA ILE A 25 6.56 7.28 -4.08
C ILE A 25 7.98 6.71 -3.92
N PRO A 26 8.97 7.07 -4.76
CA PRO A 26 10.34 6.59 -4.57
C PRO A 26 10.96 7.10 -3.27
N MET A 27 10.66 8.34 -2.84
CA MET A 27 11.13 8.85 -1.54
C MET A 27 10.58 8.05 -0.36
N ILE A 28 9.27 7.76 -0.34
CA ILE A 28 8.65 6.92 0.69
C ILE A 28 9.28 5.53 0.68
N SER A 29 9.49 4.95 -0.50
CA SER A 29 10.13 3.63 -0.62
C SER A 29 11.56 3.63 -0.07
N LEU A 30 12.33 4.70 -0.29
CA LEU A 30 13.67 4.87 0.29
C LEU A 30 13.63 5.03 1.81
N ILE A 31 12.68 5.82 2.34
CA ILE A 31 12.50 5.98 3.80
C ILE A 31 12.17 4.63 4.45
N ILE A 32 11.22 3.88 3.88
CA ILE A 32 10.87 2.53 4.35
C ILE A 32 12.12 1.64 4.34
N GLY A 33 12.90 1.66 3.25
CA GLY A 33 14.13 0.86 3.13
C GLY A 33 15.23 1.24 4.11
N TYR A 34 15.41 2.54 4.36
CA TYR A 34 16.43 3.08 5.27
C TYR A 34 16.19 2.68 6.74
N GLU A 35 14.92 2.61 7.16
CA GLU A 35 14.53 2.29 8.54
C GLU A 35 14.61 0.78 8.87
N ILE A 36 14.90 -0.08 7.90
CA ILE A 36 14.97 -1.54 8.09
C ILE A 36 16.21 -1.91 8.90
N LYS A 37 16.02 -2.69 9.96
CA LYS A 37 17.11 -3.36 10.68
C LYS A 37 16.84 -4.84 10.86
N PHE A 38 17.63 -5.67 10.19
CA PHE A 38 17.48 -7.12 10.22
C PHE A 38 18.06 -7.72 11.51
N LYS A 39 17.20 -7.93 12.51
CA LYS A 39 17.47 -8.86 13.63
C LYS A 39 16.67 -10.14 13.39
N ARG A 40 17.35 -11.31 13.44
CA ARG A 40 16.74 -12.62 13.11
C ARG A 40 15.49 -12.94 13.94
N GLU A 41 15.50 -12.63 15.24
CA GLU A 41 14.35 -12.85 16.13
C GLU A 41 13.14 -12.01 15.73
N ASN A 42 13.35 -10.71 15.50
CA ASN A 42 12.28 -9.78 15.10
C ASN A 42 11.75 -10.07 13.70
N LEU A 43 12.59 -10.60 12.81
CA LEU A 43 12.20 -10.89 11.43
C LEU A 43 11.16 -12.02 11.35
N LYS A 44 11.33 -13.10 12.12
CA LYS A 44 10.38 -14.23 12.12
C LYS A 44 9.00 -13.78 12.61
N VAL A 45 8.97 -12.99 13.69
CA VAL A 45 7.73 -12.44 14.23
C VAL A 45 7.09 -11.48 13.22
N ALA A 46 7.87 -10.58 12.62
CA ALA A 46 7.38 -9.64 11.62
C ALA A 46 6.76 -10.33 10.38
N ILE A 47 7.42 -11.38 9.86
CA ILE A 47 6.87 -12.18 8.75
C ILE A 47 5.55 -12.82 9.15
N LEU A 48 5.46 -13.42 10.34
CA LEU A 48 4.23 -14.05 10.82
C LEU A 48 3.11 -13.02 11.00
N THR A 49 3.42 -11.84 11.55
CA THR A 49 2.47 -10.72 11.68
C THR A 49 1.92 -10.30 10.32
N VAL A 50 2.78 -10.14 9.30
CA VAL A 50 2.34 -9.76 7.95
C VAL A 50 1.48 -10.85 7.31
N LEU A 51 1.89 -12.11 7.41
CA LEU A 51 1.14 -13.23 6.84
C LEU A 51 -0.26 -13.35 7.46
N LEU A 52 -0.35 -13.30 8.79
CA LEU A 52 -1.63 -13.37 9.49
C LEU A 52 -2.53 -12.18 9.15
N ARG A 53 -1.97 -10.95 9.17
CA ARG A 53 -2.69 -9.74 8.77
C ARG A 53 -3.24 -9.86 7.35
N ASN A 54 -2.39 -10.20 6.39
CA ASN A 54 -2.79 -10.26 4.98
C ASN A 54 -3.79 -11.38 4.74
N LEU A 55 -3.63 -12.55 5.39
CA LEU A 55 -4.61 -13.63 5.31
C LEU A 55 -5.98 -13.18 5.80
N LEU A 56 -6.05 -12.55 6.98
CA LEU A 56 -7.31 -12.05 7.54
C LEU A 56 -7.96 -10.99 6.64
N LEU A 57 -7.18 -10.01 6.18
CA LEU A 57 -7.69 -8.92 5.34
C LEU A 57 -8.11 -9.40 3.95
N VAL A 58 -7.40 -10.35 3.34
CA VAL A 58 -7.80 -10.96 2.06
C VAL A 58 -9.10 -11.75 2.24
N LEU A 59 -9.23 -12.55 3.29
CA LEU A 59 -10.46 -13.30 3.57
C LEU A 59 -11.65 -12.35 3.78
N LEU A 60 -11.48 -11.30 4.58
CA LEU A 60 -12.50 -10.27 4.78
C LEU A 60 -12.85 -9.56 3.47
N GLY A 61 -11.84 -9.17 2.69
CA GLY A 61 -12.02 -8.56 1.37
C GLY A 61 -12.83 -9.44 0.43
N LEU A 62 -12.55 -10.75 0.38
CA LEU A 62 -13.30 -11.71 -0.44
C LEU A 62 -14.76 -11.87 0.02
N ILE A 63 -14.99 -11.92 1.34
CA ILE A 63 -16.35 -11.97 1.89
C ILE A 63 -17.12 -10.70 1.49
N ILE A 64 -16.55 -9.53 1.73
CA ILE A 64 -17.17 -8.25 1.37
C ILE A 64 -17.41 -8.15 -0.14
N ASN A 65 -16.43 -8.55 -0.95
CA ASN A 65 -16.54 -8.52 -2.39
C ASN A 65 -17.68 -9.42 -2.91
N ASN A 66 -17.76 -10.65 -2.41
CA ASN A 66 -18.77 -11.62 -2.84
C ASN A 66 -20.18 -11.27 -2.34
N PHE A 67 -20.32 -10.80 -1.10
CA PHE A 67 -21.63 -10.52 -0.50
C PHE A 67 -22.14 -9.11 -0.82
N ILE A 68 -21.30 -8.09 -0.82
CA ILE A 68 -21.73 -6.70 -1.02
C ILE A 68 -21.64 -6.32 -2.50
N PHE A 69 -20.47 -6.50 -3.12
CA PHE A 69 -20.24 -5.96 -4.46
C PHE A 69 -20.93 -6.79 -5.55
N MET A 70 -20.95 -8.13 -5.43
CA MET A 70 -21.66 -8.97 -6.40
C MET A 70 -23.16 -9.10 -6.15
N LYS A 71 -23.59 -9.41 -4.91
CA LYS A 71 -25.01 -9.71 -4.66
C LYS A 71 -25.89 -8.48 -4.43
N ILE A 72 -25.36 -7.40 -3.86
CA ILE A 72 -26.16 -6.22 -3.49
C ILE A 72 -26.01 -5.12 -4.53
N SER A 73 -24.77 -4.81 -4.94
CA SER A 73 -24.49 -3.61 -5.73
C SER A 73 -24.23 -3.84 -7.23
N HIS A 74 -24.12 -5.09 -7.69
CA HIS A 74 -23.82 -5.44 -9.09
C HIS A 74 -22.65 -4.65 -9.70
N LEU A 75 -21.62 -4.39 -8.90
CA LEU A 75 -20.49 -3.54 -9.30
C LEU A 75 -19.52 -4.29 -10.22
N ASP A 76 -19.00 -3.54 -11.19
CA ASP A 76 -17.98 -3.99 -12.13
C ASP A 76 -16.73 -4.55 -11.42
N ARG A 77 -16.05 -5.49 -12.08
CA ARG A 77 -14.78 -6.10 -11.67
C ARG A 77 -13.72 -5.07 -11.27
N LEU A 78 -13.69 -3.88 -11.86
CA LEU A 78 -12.75 -2.81 -11.48
C LEU A 78 -12.95 -2.38 -10.02
N PHE A 79 -14.20 -2.27 -9.55
CA PHE A 79 -14.50 -1.96 -8.15
C PHE A 79 -14.08 -3.10 -7.21
N GLN A 80 -14.21 -4.34 -7.67
CA GLN A 80 -13.77 -5.51 -6.92
C GLN A 80 -12.25 -5.52 -6.74
N VAL A 81 -11.51 -5.22 -7.82
CA VAL A 81 -10.05 -5.07 -7.78
C VAL A 81 -9.66 -3.90 -6.88
N ALA A 82 -10.35 -2.75 -6.95
CA ALA A 82 -10.08 -1.60 -6.10
C ALA A 82 -10.27 -1.92 -4.61
N LEU A 83 -11.37 -2.61 -4.25
CA LEU A 83 -11.62 -3.08 -2.89
C LEU A 83 -10.50 -4.02 -2.43
N MET A 84 -10.22 -5.08 -3.19
CA MET A 84 -9.18 -6.05 -2.84
C MET A 84 -7.81 -5.37 -2.69
N THR A 85 -7.49 -4.41 -3.57
CA THR A 85 -6.27 -3.61 -3.51
C THR A 85 -6.19 -2.84 -2.19
N MET A 86 -7.26 -2.15 -1.80
CA MET A 86 -7.32 -1.41 -0.53
C MET A 86 -7.03 -2.31 0.69
N PHE A 87 -7.54 -3.55 0.70
CA PHE A 87 -7.33 -4.48 1.82
C PHE A 87 -5.91 -5.04 1.91
N ILE A 88 -5.18 -5.16 0.81
CA ILE A 88 -3.80 -5.68 0.81
C ILE A 88 -2.75 -4.60 1.05
N LEU A 89 -3.10 -3.32 0.93
CA LEU A 89 -2.17 -2.21 1.11
C LEU A 89 -1.46 -2.30 2.48
N PRO A 90 -0.18 -1.89 2.56
CA PRO A 90 0.53 -1.85 3.82
C PRO A 90 -0.06 -0.83 4.80
N PRO A 91 0.23 -0.99 6.10
CA PRO A 91 -0.04 0.06 7.07
C PRO A 91 0.62 1.40 6.68
N PRO A 92 0.14 2.54 7.24
CA PRO A 92 0.75 3.83 6.96
C PRO A 92 2.23 3.88 7.32
N PHE A 93 3.08 4.32 6.38
CA PHE A 93 4.53 4.43 6.60
C PHE A 93 4.92 5.50 7.63
N ILE A 94 3.97 6.33 8.02
CA ILE A 94 4.19 7.41 8.98
C ILE A 94 4.26 6.91 10.43
N ILE A 95 3.84 5.66 10.71
CA ILE A 95 3.81 5.11 12.07
C ILE A 95 5.20 5.15 12.73
N PRO A 96 6.29 4.60 12.13
CA PRO A 96 7.63 4.70 12.71
C PRO A 96 8.14 6.13 12.93
N LEU A 97 7.63 7.11 12.17
CA LEU A 97 8.04 8.52 12.27
C LEU A 97 7.45 9.23 13.49
N TYR A 98 6.32 8.74 14.02
CA TYR A 98 5.70 9.28 15.23
C TYR A 98 6.08 8.51 16.51
N MET A 99 6.86 7.45 16.39
CA MET A 99 7.35 6.71 17.55
C MET A 99 8.45 7.50 18.26
N LYS A 100 8.51 7.37 19.59
CA LYS A 100 9.54 8.04 20.39
C LYS A 100 10.93 7.49 20.05
N ASP A 101 11.94 8.36 20.07
CA ASP A 101 13.31 7.99 19.71
C ASP A 101 14.00 7.02 20.69
N ASP A 102 13.49 6.92 21.91
CA ASP A 102 13.98 5.97 22.92
C ASP A 102 13.48 4.53 22.67
N ASP A 103 12.40 4.35 21.89
CA ASP A 103 11.80 3.05 21.60
C ASP A 103 12.29 2.44 20.27
N ASN A 104 13.62 2.30 20.18
CA ASN A 104 14.28 1.83 18.96
C ASN A 104 13.89 0.40 18.56
N GLU A 105 13.63 -0.47 19.53
CA GLU A 105 13.33 -1.87 19.26
C GLU A 105 11.96 -2.05 18.58
N ASN A 106 10.92 -1.39 19.11
CA ASN A 106 9.60 -1.41 18.49
C ASN A 106 9.62 -0.67 17.15
N LYS A 107 10.36 0.44 17.05
CA LYS A 107 10.53 1.17 15.78
C LYS A 107 11.08 0.26 14.69
N TRP A 108 12.15 -0.50 14.97
CA TRP A 108 12.71 -1.47 14.01
C TRP A 108 11.74 -2.61 13.69
N PHE A 109 10.99 -3.10 14.67
CA PHE A 109 9.97 -4.12 14.43
C PHE A 109 8.88 -3.60 13.46
N VAL A 110 8.33 -2.42 13.71
CA VAL A 110 7.29 -1.81 12.86
C VAL A 110 7.84 -1.52 11.46
N SER A 111 9.05 -0.98 11.34
CA SER A 111 9.69 -0.74 10.04
C SER A 111 9.90 -2.03 9.23
N ASN A 112 10.31 -3.12 9.90
CA ASN A 112 10.44 -4.43 9.25
C ASN A 112 9.08 -4.98 8.79
N VAL A 113 8.04 -4.89 9.64
CA VAL A 113 6.66 -5.27 9.28
C VAL A 113 6.20 -4.48 8.06
N LEU A 114 6.44 -3.17 8.04
CA LEU A 114 6.04 -2.29 6.94
C LEU A 114 6.74 -2.65 5.63
N ALA A 115 8.05 -2.90 5.66
CA ALA A 115 8.83 -3.29 4.50
C ALA A 115 8.36 -4.63 3.92
N ILE A 116 8.20 -5.65 4.78
CA ILE A 116 7.70 -6.97 4.36
C ILE A 116 6.28 -6.85 3.81
N ASN A 117 5.41 -6.05 4.43
CA ASN A 117 4.06 -5.85 3.94
C ASN A 117 4.04 -5.12 2.61
N THR A 118 4.95 -4.17 2.36
CA THR A 118 5.06 -3.47 1.07
C THR A 118 5.39 -4.45 -0.05
N VAL A 119 6.39 -5.32 0.16
CA VAL A 119 6.75 -6.37 -0.81
C VAL A 119 5.61 -7.36 -0.99
N SER A 120 4.99 -7.82 0.11
CA SER A 120 3.85 -8.74 0.05
C SER A 120 2.66 -8.14 -0.68
N ALA A 121 2.39 -6.83 -0.53
CA ALA A 121 1.30 -6.14 -1.21
C ALA A 121 1.51 -6.12 -2.72
N ILE A 122 2.74 -5.86 -3.20
CA ILE A 122 3.06 -5.90 -4.63
C ILE A 122 2.77 -7.30 -5.20
N VAL A 123 3.22 -8.35 -4.51
CA VAL A 123 3.00 -9.74 -4.93
C VAL A 123 1.49 -10.07 -4.96
N LEU A 124 0.77 -9.78 -3.88
CA LEU A 124 -0.67 -10.04 -3.79
C LEU A 124 -1.47 -9.24 -4.83
N TYR A 125 -1.05 -8.00 -5.11
CA TYR A 125 -1.70 -7.15 -6.11
C TYR A 125 -1.63 -7.77 -7.50
N VAL A 126 -0.45 -8.27 -7.90
CA VAL A 126 -0.29 -8.98 -9.18
C VAL A 126 -1.22 -10.20 -9.26
N PHE A 127 -1.34 -10.98 -8.19
CA PHE A 127 -2.26 -12.12 -8.13
C PHE A 127 -3.73 -11.69 -8.24
N ILE A 128 -4.14 -10.64 -7.52
CA ILE A 128 -5.52 -10.13 -7.55
C ILE A 128 -5.87 -9.62 -8.95
N VAL A 129 -5.02 -8.78 -9.55
CA VAL A 129 -5.24 -8.24 -10.89
C VAL A 129 -5.34 -9.38 -11.92
N SER A 130 -4.42 -10.35 -11.87
CA SER A 130 -4.44 -11.50 -12.77
C SER A 130 -5.68 -12.38 -12.60
N ALA A 131 -6.19 -12.54 -11.37
CA ALA A 131 -7.37 -13.35 -11.10
C ALA A 131 -8.68 -12.69 -11.57
N TYR A 132 -8.83 -11.38 -11.37
CA TYR A 132 -10.08 -10.65 -11.65
C TYR A 132 -10.15 -10.08 -13.07
N ILE A 133 -9.00 -9.66 -13.63
CA ILE A 133 -8.87 -9.08 -14.97
C ILE A 133 -8.31 -10.14 -15.92
N ARG A 134 -8.75 -11.39 -15.81
CA ARG A 134 -8.44 -12.40 -16.84
C ARG A 134 -8.87 -11.86 -18.20
N VAL A 135 -7.86 -11.64 -19.06
CA VAL A 135 -7.96 -11.37 -20.50
C VAL A 135 -8.57 -12.58 -21.21
#